data_AF-A0A2R3QC43-F1
#
_entry.id   AF-A0A2R3QC43-F1
#
_cell.length_a   1.000
_cell.length_b   1.000
_cell.length_c   1.000
_cell.angle_alpha   90.00
_cell.angle_beta   90.00
_cell.angle_gamma   90.00
#
_symmetry.space_group_name_H-M   'P 1'
#
loop_
_entity.id
_entity.type
_entity.pdbx_description
1 polymer ?
#
loop_
_entity_poly.entity_id
_entity_poly.type
_entity_poly.pdbx_seq_one_letter_code
_entity_poly.pdbx_strand_id
1 'polypeptide(L)'
;MRTTLDIAEDVLLAAKELARRDKKPLGQVISELARKAFTLPDSPAARPGAGQNPRDPLAALGIHPLPPCGVVVSNAHIDQLRDEEGV
;
A
#
# COMPACT_ATOMS: atom_id res chain seq x y z
N MET A 1 10.49 -19.87 -7.18
CA MET A 1 11.89 -19.78 -7.61
C MET A 1 12.66 -18.96 -6.60
N ARG A 2 13.97 -19.20 -6.43
CA ARG A 2 14.83 -18.42 -5.54
C ARG A 2 15.54 -17.37 -6.38
N THR A 3 15.21 -16.10 -6.17
CA THR A 3 15.71 -14.97 -6.95
C THR A 3 16.24 -13.93 -5.99
N THR A 4 17.35 -13.27 -6.34
CA THR A 4 17.87 -12.13 -5.60
C THR A 4 17.41 -10.86 -6.31
N LEU A 5 16.79 -9.95 -5.57
CA LEU A 5 16.25 -8.69 -6.06
C LEU A 5 16.73 -7.58 -5.12
N ASP A 6 17.04 -6.41 -5.68
CA ASP A 6 17.22 -5.20 -4.89
C ASP A 6 15.82 -4.62 -4.58
N ILE A 7 15.56 -4.29 -3.31
CA ILE A 7 14.25 -3.83 -2.82
C ILE A 7 14.50 -2.65 -1.88
N ALA A 8 13.77 -1.56 -2.06
CA ALA A 8 13.81 -0.42 -1.16
C ALA A 8 13.40 -0.83 0.28
N GLU A 9 14.04 -0.20 1.27
CA GLU A 9 13.88 -0.58 2.69
C GLU A 9 12.42 -0.42 3.18
N ASP A 10 11.75 0.65 2.77
CA ASP A 10 10.35 0.92 3.10
C ASP A 10 9.40 -0.15 2.55
N VAL A 11 9.64 -0.61 1.32
CA VAL A 11 8.89 -1.69 0.69
C VAL A 11 9.16 -3.02 1.39
N LEU A 12 10.41 -3.30 1.75
CA LEU A 12 10.78 -4.52 2.47
C LEU A 12 10.08 -4.57 3.85
N LEU A 13 10.05 -3.45 4.57
CA LEU A 13 9.39 -3.34 5.86
C LEU A 13 7.87 -3.57 5.73
N ALA A 14 7.24 -2.92 4.76
CA ALA A 14 5.81 -3.10 4.47
C ALA A 14 5.47 -4.55 4.10
N ALA A 15 6.31 -5.20 3.30
CA ALA A 15 6.12 -6.59 2.90
C ALA A 15 6.28 -7.58 4.08
N LYS A 16 7.21 -7.32 5.02
CA LYS A 16 7.36 -8.12 6.25
C LYS A 16 6.12 -8.02 7.14
N GLU A 17 5.58 -6.82 7.30
CA GLU A 17 4.34 -6.60 8.05
C GLU A 17 3.16 -7.36 7.43
N LEU A 18 3.00 -7.28 6.10
CA LEU A 18 1.94 -8.00 5.39
C LEU A 18 2.12 -9.53 5.48
N ALA A 19 3.35 -10.02 5.38
CA ALA A 19 3.68 -11.42 5.56
C ALA A 19 3.34 -11.94 6.96
N ARG A 20 3.61 -11.15 8.00
CA ARG A 20 3.24 -11.47 9.40
C ARG A 20 1.72 -11.52 9.55
N ARG A 21 1.00 -10.53 9.00
CA ARG A 21 -0.46 -10.44 9.08
C ARG A 21 -1.15 -11.63 8.40
N ASP A 22 -0.70 -11.97 7.20
CA ASP A 22 -1.32 -13.01 6.37
C ASP A 22 -0.75 -14.41 6.66
N LYS A 23 0.23 -14.53 7.58
CA LYS A 23 0.94 -15.77 7.94
C LYS A 23 1.53 -16.50 6.73
N LYS A 24 2.10 -15.74 5.80
CA LYS A 24 2.72 -16.23 4.56
C LYS A 24 4.21 -15.94 4.52
N PRO A 25 5.03 -16.73 3.81
CA PRO A 25 6.43 -16.41 3.63
C PRO A 25 6.61 -15.14 2.78
N LEU A 26 7.59 -14.31 3.13
CA LEU A 26 7.86 -13.02 2.48
C LEU A 26 7.95 -13.11 0.95
N GLY A 27 8.67 -14.12 0.43
CA GLY A 27 8.82 -14.32 -1.01
C GLY A 27 7.50 -14.62 -1.73
N GLN A 28 6.53 -15.27 -1.05
CA GLN A 28 5.20 -15.49 -1.61
C GLN A 28 4.40 -14.19 -1.64
N VAL A 29 4.46 -13.38 -0.58
CA VAL A 29 3.79 -12.07 -0.52
C VAL A 29 4.29 -11.15 -1.62
N ILE A 30 5.61 -11.02 -1.79
CA ILE A 30 6.21 -10.22 -2.87
C ILE A 30 5.79 -10.76 -4.25
N SER A 31 5.80 -12.09 -4.44
CA SER A 31 5.37 -12.70 -5.71
C SER A 31 3.89 -12.43 -6.01
N GLU A 32 3.01 -12.51 -5.01
CA GLU A 32 1.58 -12.22 -5.16
C GLU A 32 1.36 -10.73 -5.47
N LEU A 33 2.07 -9.82 -4.80
CA LEU A 33 2.01 -8.39 -5.05
C LEU A 33 2.49 -8.04 -6.47
N ALA A 34 3.62 -8.60 -6.90
CA ALA A 34 4.14 -8.40 -8.25
C ALA A 34 3.15 -8.90 -9.31
N ARG A 35 2.55 -10.08 -9.12
CA ARG A 35 1.49 -10.58 -10.03
C ARG A 35 0.31 -9.63 -10.10
N LYS A 36 -0.21 -9.18 -8.94
CA LYS A 36 -1.32 -8.21 -8.90
C LYS A 36 -0.96 -6.95 -9.68
N ALA A 37 0.23 -6.39 -9.46
CA ALA A 37 0.70 -5.20 -10.14
C ALA A 37 0.77 -5.39 -11.68
N PHE A 38 1.24 -6.55 -12.16
CA PHE A 38 1.31 -6.84 -13.60
C PHE A 38 -0.05 -7.19 -14.23
N THR A 39 -1.01 -7.71 -13.45
CA THR A 39 -2.36 -8.04 -13.93
C THR A 39 -3.33 -6.88 -13.87
N LEU A 40 -3.01 -5.81 -13.14
CA LEU A 40 -3.81 -4.60 -13.15
C LEU A 40 -3.73 -4.02 -14.56
N PRO A 41 -4.86 -3.90 -15.30
CA PRO A 41 -4.84 -3.12 -16.54
C PRO A 41 -4.33 -1.72 -16.20
N ASP A 42 -3.61 -1.09 -17.13
CA ASP A 42 -3.18 0.31 -17.06
C ASP A 42 -4.41 1.23 -17.17
N SER A 43 -5.37 1.00 -16.29
CA SER A 43 -6.55 1.79 -16.10
C SER A 43 -6.14 2.91 -15.16
N PRO A 44 -6.38 4.18 -15.52
CA PRO A 44 -6.17 5.27 -14.58
C PRO A 44 -6.94 5.02 -13.27
N ALA A 45 -8.06 4.28 -13.32
CA ALA A 45 -8.85 3.86 -12.16
C ALA A 45 -8.20 2.77 -11.27
N ALA A 46 -7.20 2.06 -11.77
CA ALA A 46 -6.46 1.02 -11.04
C ALA A 46 -5.16 1.55 -10.42
N ARG A 47 -4.78 2.80 -10.72
CA ARG A 47 -3.78 3.51 -9.91
C ARG A 47 -4.36 3.70 -8.51
N PRO A 48 -3.65 3.33 -7.43
CA PRO A 48 -3.95 3.88 -6.12
C PRO A 48 -3.66 5.39 -6.20
N GLY A 49 -4.64 6.17 -6.67
CA GLY A 49 -4.30 7.32 -7.51
C GLY A 49 -5.46 8.02 -8.20
N ALA A 50 -6.44 7.28 -8.74
CA ALA A 50 -7.62 7.90 -9.36
C ALA A 50 -8.67 8.26 -8.31
N GLY A 51 -8.29 9.15 -7.40
CA GLY A 51 -9.21 9.94 -6.62
C GLY A 51 -9.91 10.92 -7.55
N GLN A 52 -11.01 10.45 -8.14
CA GLN A 52 -12.20 11.17 -8.57
C GLN A 52 -13.03 10.17 -9.37
N ASN A 53 -13.68 9.24 -8.66
CA ASN A 53 -14.84 8.62 -9.26
C ASN A 53 -15.95 9.69 -9.22
N PRO A 54 -16.46 10.22 -10.34
CA PRO A 54 -17.57 11.17 -10.33
C PRO A 54 -18.87 10.59 -9.71
N ARG A 55 -18.84 9.31 -9.30
CA ARG A 55 -19.86 8.61 -8.53
C ARG A 55 -19.37 8.22 -7.12
N ASP A 56 -18.55 9.04 -6.48
CA ASP A 56 -18.14 8.79 -5.10
C ASP A 56 -19.33 9.01 -4.14
N PRO A 57 -19.90 7.96 -3.53
CA PRO A 57 -20.98 8.12 -2.56
C PRO A 57 -20.58 8.96 -1.34
N LEU A 58 -19.28 9.09 -1.03
CA LEU A 58 -18.79 9.97 0.04
C LEU A 58 -18.95 11.46 -0.30
N ALA A 59 -18.84 11.82 -1.58
CA ALA A 59 -19.04 13.20 -2.02
C ALA A 59 -20.49 13.67 -1.79
N ALA A 60 -21.47 12.77 -1.88
CA ALA A 60 -22.86 13.05 -1.53
C ALA A 60 -23.06 13.34 -0.03
N LEU A 61 -22.13 12.91 0.83
CA LEU A 61 -22.11 13.17 2.27
C LEU A 61 -21.22 14.37 2.64
N GLY A 62 -20.69 15.11 1.64
CA GLY A 62 -19.78 16.24 1.85
C GLY A 62 -18.37 15.84 2.29
N ILE A 63 -18.01 14.55 2.20
CA ILE A 63 -16.68 14.05 2.51
C ILE A 63 -15.87 14.07 1.21
N HIS A 64 -14.75 14.79 1.21
CA HIS A 64 -13.82 14.86 0.10
C HIS A 64 -12.51 14.19 0.51
N PRO A 65 -12.27 12.92 0.11
CA PRO A 65 -11.02 12.23 0.40
C PRO A 65 -9.82 13.00 -0.13
N LEU A 66 -8.76 13.07 0.66
CA LEU A 66 -7.50 13.68 0.22
C LEU A 66 -6.93 12.88 -0.97
N PRO A 67 -6.32 13.56 -1.95
CA PRO A 67 -5.64 12.87 -3.03
C PRO A 67 -4.50 12.01 -2.46
N PRO A 68 -4.22 10.84 -3.05
CA PRO A 68 -3.18 9.95 -2.56
C PRO A 68 -1.81 10.60 -2.72
N CYS A 69 -1.04 10.65 -1.63
CA CYS A 69 0.28 11.31 -1.59
C CYS A 69 1.41 10.48 -2.20
N GLY A 70 1.16 9.23 -2.62
CA GLY A 70 2.17 8.35 -3.23
C GLY A 70 3.25 7.81 -2.29
N VAL A 71 3.15 8.11 -0.99
CA VAL A 71 4.10 7.65 0.03
C VAL A 71 3.64 6.31 0.62
N VAL A 72 4.57 5.37 0.81
CA VAL A 72 4.31 4.10 1.50
C VAL A 72 4.25 4.37 3.01
N VAL A 73 3.09 4.13 3.62
CA VAL A 73 2.90 4.24 5.07
C VAL A 73 3.00 2.85 5.69
N SER A 74 3.91 2.67 6.64
CA SER A 74 4.10 1.42 7.39
C SER A 74 3.62 1.55 8.83
N ASN A 75 3.34 0.43 9.50
CA ASN A 75 2.96 0.45 10.92
C ASN A 75 4.09 1.01 11.80
N ALA A 76 5.36 0.70 11.49
CA ALA A 76 6.47 1.26 12.25
C ALA A 76 6.56 2.79 12.13
N HIS A 77 6.26 3.34 10.94
CA HIS A 77 6.15 4.78 10.74
C HIS A 77 5.02 5.35 11.61
N ILE A 78 3.86 4.69 11.63
CA ILE A 78 2.73 5.11 12.46
C ILE A 78 3.08 5.07 13.95
N ASP A 79 3.72 4.00 14.42
CA ASP A 79 4.09 3.84 15.83
C ASP A 79 5.14 4.89 16.24
N GLN A 80 6.14 5.14 15.39
CA GLN A 80 7.09 6.24 15.62
C GLN A 80 6.39 7.60 15.73
N LEU A 81 5.46 7.90 14.82
CA LEU A 81 4.71 9.15 14.84
C LEU A 81 3.87 9.27 16.12
N ARG A 82 3.29 8.16 16.58
CA ARG A 82 2.52 8.12 17.83
C ARG A 82 3.39 8.34 19.06
N ASP A 83 4.59 7.75 19.08
CA ASP A 83 5.56 7.96 20.16
C ASP A 83 6.04 9.42 20.20
N GLU A 84 6.26 10.04 19.03
CA GLU A 84 6.65 11.45 18.90
C GLU A 84 5.56 12.42 19.39
N GLU A 85 4.29 12.13 19.06
CA GLU A 85 3.13 12.94 19.45
C GLU A 85 2.58 12.61 20.85
N GLY A 86 3.06 11.53 21.48
CA GLY A 86 2.67 11.10 22.83
C GLY A 86 1.27 10.48 22.94
N VAL A 87 0.81 9.74 21.93
CA VAL A 87 -0.57 9.19 21.80
C VAL A 87 -0.67 7.66 21.66
#